data_AF-A0A1G7PVM2-F1
#
_entry.id   AF-A0A1G7PVM2-F1
#
_cell.length_a   1.000
_cell.length_b   1.000
_cell.length_c   1.000
_cell.angle_alpha   90.00
_cell.angle_beta   90.00
_cell.angle_gamma   90.00
#
_symmetry.space_group_name_H-M   'P 1'
#
loop_
_entity.id
_entity.type
_entity.pdbx_description
1 polymer ?
#
loop_
_entity_poly.entity_id
_entity_poly.type
_entity_poly.pdbx_seq_one_letter_code
_entity_poly.pdbx_strand_id
1 'polypeptide(L)' 'MGSIRHRVKQTETLEARLEKRAKELRERASASNPGVQKEALLKLARQADMGARMAEWLRSPGQRSTT' A
#
# COMPACT_ATOMS: atom_id res chain seq x y z
N MET A 1 -19.74 15.06 -23.20
CA MET A 1 -20.32 14.30 -22.05
C MET A 1 -19.35 14.42 -20.89
N GLY A 2 -19.75 14.99 -19.75
CA GLY A 2 -18.86 15.15 -18.62
C GLY A 2 -18.57 13.78 -17.97
N SER A 3 -17.29 13.39 -17.89
CA SER A 3 -16.90 12.13 -17.23
C SER A 3 -17.37 12.12 -15.78
N ILE A 4 -18.08 11.05 -15.41
CA ILE A 4 -18.53 10.80 -14.04
C ILE A 4 -17.29 10.61 -13.16
N ARG A 5 -17.05 11.53 -12.22
CA ARG A 5 -15.99 11.36 -11.22
C ARG A 5 -16.45 10.37 -10.16
N HIS A 6 -15.83 9.18 -10.12
CA HIS A 6 -16.05 8.20 -9.06
C HIS A 6 -15.34 8.64 -7.77
N ARG A 7 -16.06 9.41 -6.94
CA ARG A 7 -15.56 9.80 -5.61
C ARG A 7 -15.69 8.62 -4.64
N VAL A 8 -14.56 8.09 -4.18
CA VAL A 8 -14.52 7.10 -3.11
C VAL A 8 -14.32 7.82 -1.77
N LYS A 9 -15.22 7.61 -0.81
CA LYS A 9 -15.01 8.03 0.57
C LYS A 9 -14.09 7.03 1.27
N GLN A 10 -12.94 7.51 1.73
CA GLN A 10 -11.97 6.70 2.46
C GLN A 10 -12.28 6.86 3.95
N THR A 11 -12.72 5.77 4.59
CA THR A 11 -13.07 5.73 6.03
C THR A 11 -11.86 5.30 6.88
N GLU A 12 -11.01 4.46 6.31
CA GLU A 12 -9.77 3.98 6.92
C GLU A 12 -8.60 4.91 6.55
N THR A 13 -7.56 4.92 7.38
CA THR A 13 -6.35 5.68 7.09
C THR A 13 -5.60 5.08 5.89
N LEU A 14 -4.71 5.87 5.29
CA LEU A 14 -3.94 5.42 4.14
C LEU A 14 -3.05 4.22 4.50
N GLU A 15 -2.45 4.24 5.68
CA GLU A 15 -1.57 3.18 6.21
C GLU A 15 -2.36 1.87 6.35
N ALA A 16 -3.52 1.90 7.01
CA ALA A 16 -4.36 0.73 7.22
C ALA A 16 -4.77 0.05 5.90
N ARG A 17 -5.08 0.86 4.88
CA ARG A 17 -5.44 0.35 3.55
C ARG A 17 -4.26 -0.28 2.82
N LEU A 18 -3.07 0.31 2.94
CA LEU A 18 -1.86 -0.23 2.35
C LEU A 18 -1.41 -1.52 3.04
N GLU A 19 -1.52 -1.60 4.37
CA GLU A 19 -1.26 -2.83 5.13
C GLU A 19 -2.21 -3.96 4.74
N LYS A 20 -3.52 -3.66 4.65
CA LYS A 20 -4.52 -4.62 4.15
C LYS A 20 -4.16 -5.11 2.77
N ARG A 21 -3.76 -4.20 1.87
CA ARG A 21 -3.34 -4.56 0.51
C ARG A 21 -2.09 -5.43 0.51
N ALA A 22 -1.11 -5.16 1.37
CA ALA A 22 0.08 -5.98 1.50
C ALA A 22 -0.25 -7.40 1.98
N LYS A 23 -1.17 -7.55 2.93
CA LYS A 23 -1.66 -8.87 3.39
C LYS A 23 -2.32 -9.66 2.26
N GLU A 24 -3.27 -9.05 1.55
CA GLU A 24 -3.95 -9.68 0.39
C GLU A 24 -2.94 -10.12 -0.68
N LEU A 25 -1.92 -9.30 -0.97
CA LEU A 25 -0.90 -9.62 -1.95
C LEU A 25 0.00 -10.77 -1.51
N ARG A 26 0.32 -10.88 -0.21
CA ARG A 26 1.07 -12.02 0.34
C ARG A 26 0.26 -13.31 0.32
N GLU A 27 -1.02 -13.25 0.65
CA GLU A 27 -1.95 -14.40 0.55
C GLU A 27 -2.09 -14.86 -0.91
N ARG A 28 -2.20 -13.92 -1.85
CA ARG A 28 -2.23 -14.26 -3.27
C ARG A 28 -0.89 -14.84 -3.75
N ALA A 29 0.22 -14.35 -3.22
CA ALA A 29 1.55 -14.88 -3.51
C ALA A 29 1.76 -16.28 -2.91
N SER A 30 1.18 -16.59 -1.75
CA SER A 30 1.25 -17.94 -1.16
C SER A 30 0.39 -18.94 -1.94
N ALA A 31 -0.77 -18.51 -2.45
CA ALA A 31 -1.63 -19.31 -3.32
C ALA A 31 -1.10 -19.46 -4.77
N SER A 32 -0.22 -18.57 -5.22
CA SER A 32 0.36 -18.62 -6.57
C SER A 32 1.48 -19.67 -6.67
N ASN A 33 1.54 -20.33 -7.82
CA ASN A 33 2.67 -21.21 -8.14
C ASN A 33 3.98 -20.40 -8.14
N PRO A 34 5.12 -20.98 -7.70
CA PRO A 34 6.41 -20.31 -7.72
C PRO A 34 6.80 -19.84 -9.13
N GLY A 35 7.29 -18.62 -9.24
CA GLY A 35 7.71 -18.03 -10.52
C GLY A 35 7.44 -16.53 -10.58
N VAL A 36 7.53 -15.97 -11.79
CA VAL A 36 7.46 -14.53 -12.05
C VAL A 36 6.20 -13.87 -11.47
N GLN A 37 5.05 -14.56 -11.51
CA GLN A 37 3.80 -14.06 -10.95
C GLN A 37 3.85 -13.90 -9.42
N LYS A 38 4.42 -14.89 -8.71
CA LYS A 38 4.60 -14.85 -7.27
C LYS A 38 5.57 -13.72 -6.87
N GLU A 39 6.67 -13.58 -7.60
CA GLU A 39 7.64 -12.51 -7.34
C GLU A 39 7.06 -11.11 -7.57
N ALA A 40 6.26 -10.94 -8.63
CA ALA A 40 5.56 -9.69 -8.90
C ALA A 40 4.59 -9.33 -7.76
N LEU A 41 3.82 -10.30 -7.26
CA LEU A 41 2.92 -10.11 -6.11
C LEU A 41 3.69 -9.73 -4.83
N LEU A 42 4.82 -10.38 -4.57
CA LEU A 42 5.68 -10.04 -3.43
C LEU A 42 6.35 -8.68 -3.57
N LYS A 43 6.67 -8.24 -4.79
CA LYS A 43 7.20 -6.90 -5.06
C LYS A 43 6.14 -5.84 -4.78
N LEU A 44 4.91 -6.06 -5.23
CA LEU A 44 3.77 -5.17 -4.94
C LEU A 44 3.47 -5.12 -3.45
N ALA A 45 3.53 -6.25 -2.74
CA ALA A 45 3.34 -6.28 -1.28
C ALA A 45 4.37 -5.40 -0.56
N ARG A 46 5.65 -5.52 -0.93
CA ARG A 46 6.73 -4.69 -0.39
C ARG A 46 6.53 -3.20 -0.67
N GLN A 47 6.05 -2.85 -1.87
CA GLN A 47 5.74 -1.47 -2.20
C GLN A 47 4.61 -0.90 -1.33
N ALA A 48 3.59 -1.70 -1.06
CA ALA A 48 2.51 -1.31 -0.16
C ALA A 48 3.00 -1.10 1.28
N ASP A 49 3.86 -2.01 1.80
CA ASP A 49 4.46 -1.84 3.14
C ASP A 49 5.29 -0.56 3.24
N MET A 50 6.14 -0.28 2.24
CA MET A 50 6.94 0.93 2.22
C MET A 50 6.06 2.19 2.13
N GLY A 51 4.99 2.14 1.34
CA GLY A 51 4.03 3.23 1.25
C GLY A 51 3.34 3.51 2.58
N ALA A 52 2.97 2.46 3.33
CA ALA A 52 2.35 2.61 4.65
C ALA A 52 3.31 3.30 5.63
N ARG A 53 4.58 2.86 5.67
CA ARG A 53 5.61 3.46 6.51
C ARG A 53 5.94 4.90 6.12
N MET A 54 5.96 5.22 4.82
CA MET A 54 6.14 6.60 4.35
C MET A 54 4.97 7.50 4.76
N ALA A 55 3.74 7.01 4.67
CA ALA A 55 2.56 7.74 5.10
C ALA A 55 2.58 8.03 6.61
N GLU A 56 3.00 7.05 7.42
CA GLU A 56 3.25 7.23 8.84
C GLU A 56 4.30 8.32 9.12
N TRP A 57 5.42 8.32 8.39
CA TRP A 57 6.46 9.34 8.49
C TRP A 57 5.95 10.74 8.15
N LEU A 58 5.17 10.88 7.08
CA LEU A 58 4.60 12.15 6.64
C LEU A 58 3.54 12.68 7.61
N ARG A 59 2.86 11.80 8.34
CA ARG A 59 1.84 12.16 9.33
C ARG A 59 2.45 12.59 10.67
N SER A 60 3.66 12.16 11.00
CA SER A 60 4.35 12.57 12.23
C SER A 60 4.73 14.07 12.19
N PRO A 61 4.16 14.92 13.06
CA PRO A 61 4.51 16.33 13.11
C PRO A 61 5.86 16.49 13.80
N GLY A 62 6.95 16.47 13.04
CA GLY A 62 8.27 16.82 13.57
C GLY A 62 9.44 15.91 13.21
N GLN A 63 9.56 15.44 11.97
CA GLN A 63 10.91 15.25 11.43
C GLN A 63 11.44 16.64 11.04
N ARG A 64 11.76 17.46 12.06
CA ARG A 64 12.70 18.56 11.86
C ARG A 64 13.98 17.87 11.42
N SER A 65 14.32 17.99 10.14
CA SER A 65 15.67 17.80 9.68
C SER A 65 16.57 18.61 10.61
N THR A 66 17.31 17.92 11.47
CA THR A 66 18.39 18.53 12.25
C THR A 66 19.46 18.90 11.22
N THR A 67 19.33 20.10 10.65
CA THR A 67 20.41 20.85 10.04
C THR A 67 21.02 21.73 11.12
#